data_AF-A0A357L3T4-F1
#
_entry.id   AF-A0A357L3T4-F1
#
_cell.length_a   1.000
_cell.length_b   1.000
_cell.length_c   1.000
_cell.angle_alpha   90.00
_cell.angle_beta   90.00
_cell.angle_gamma   90.00
#
_symmetry.space_group_name_H-M   'P 1'
#
loop_
_entity.id
_entity.type
_entity.pdbx_description
1 polymer ?
#
loop_
_entity_poly.entity_id
_entity_poly.type
_entity_poly.pdbx_seq_one_letter_code
_entity_poly.pdbx_strand_id
1 'polypeptide(L)' 'SLADARRKLSLWRYDYNNLRPHSALNGQSPAAARRALELQMSSAHGALAKLEPMKYLTAGLSD' A
#
# COMPACT_ATOMS: atom_id res chain seq x y z
N SER A 1 -3.70 3.40 -27.82
CA SER A 1 -3.89 1.93 -27.95
C SER A 1 -3.96 1.30 -26.57
N LEU A 2 -4.47 0.08 -26.44
CA LEU A 2 -4.52 -0.65 -25.16
C LEU A 2 -3.13 -0.82 -24.52
N ALA A 3 -2.10 -1.06 -25.34
CA ALA A 3 -0.72 -1.21 -24.87
C ALA A 3 -0.20 0.06 -24.18
N ASP A 4 -0.48 1.24 -24.75
CA ASP A 4 -0.07 2.52 -24.16
C ASP A 4 -0.80 2.81 -22.84
N ALA A 5 -2.10 2.52 -22.77
CA ALA A 5 -2.87 2.67 -21.54
C ALA A 5 -2.33 1.77 -20.40
N ARG A 6 -1.99 0.51 -20.70
CA ARG A 6 -1.38 -0.40 -19.72
C ARG A 6 -0.03 0.12 -19.23
N ARG A 7 0.82 0.61 -20.14
CA ARG A 7 2.13 1.18 -19.78
C ARG A 7 1.97 2.36 -18.82
N LYS A 8 1.07 3.30 -19.14
CA LYS A 8 0.80 4.48 -18.31
C LYS A 8 0.29 4.12 -16.92
N LEU A 9 -0.63 3.15 -16.83
CA LEU A 9 -1.12 2.66 -15.54
C LEU A 9 -0.02 1.98 -14.71
N SER A 10 0.84 1.17 -15.34
CA SER A 10 1.95 0.53 -14.65
C SER A 10 2.92 1.55 -14.06
N LEU A 11 3.27 2.59 -14.81
CA LEU A 11 4.12 3.69 -14.34
C LEU A 11 3.47 4.44 -13.19
N TRP A 12 2.22 4.86 -13.36
CA TRP A 12 1.48 5.58 -12.33
C TRP A 12 1.39 4.78 -11.02
N ARG A 13 1.10 3.47 -11.11
CA ARG A 13 1.01 2.60 -9.93
C ARG A 13 2.35 2.48 -9.21
N TYR A 14 3.46 2.48 -9.94
CA TYR A 14 4.79 2.49 -9.33
C TYR A 14 5.05 3.80 -8.60
N ASP A 15 4.84 4.94 -9.27
CA ASP A 15 5.13 6.26 -8.70
C ASP A 15 4.28 6.55 -7.46
N TYR A 16 2.98 6.22 -7.50
CA TYR A 16 2.06 6.41 -6.39
C TYR A 16 2.49 5.62 -5.14
N ASN A 17 2.88 4.35 -5.33
CA ASN A 17 3.19 3.45 -4.23
C ASN A 17 4.59 3.63 -3.65
N ASN A 18 5.55 4.10 -4.45
CA ASN A 18 6.95 4.11 -4.03
C ASN A 18 7.49 5.53 -3.80
N LEU A 19 7.06 6.50 -4.60
CA LEU A 19 7.70 7.82 -4.64
C LEU A 19 6.84 8.92 -4.04
N ARG A 20 5.52 8.85 -4.22
CA ARG A 20 4.64 9.96 -3.87
C ARG A 20 4.40 10.04 -2.36
N PRO A 21 4.64 11.20 -1.72
CA PRO A 21 4.28 11.42 -0.32
C PRO A 21 2.75 11.59 -0.16
N HIS A 22 2.17 11.01 0.89
CA HIS A 22 0.74 11.14 1.21
C HIS A 22 0.54 11.78 2.58
N SER A 23 -0.36 12.76 2.67
CA SER A 23 -0.67 13.45 3.94
C SER A 23 -1.21 12.50 5.01
N ALA A 24 -2.03 11.52 4.63
CA ALA A 24 -2.53 10.48 5.54
C ALA A 24 -1.43 9.58 6.11
N LEU A 25 -0.25 9.54 5.47
CA LEU A 25 0.93 8.78 5.91
C LEU A 25 2.02 9.72 6.44
N ASN A 26 1.65 10.90 6.95
CA ASN A 26 2.58 11.92 7.43
C ASN A 26 3.65 12.31 6.39
N GLY A 27 3.24 12.38 5.13
CA GLY A 27 4.14 12.71 4.01
C GLY A 27 5.03 11.55 3.55
N GLN A 28 4.81 10.32 4.01
CA GLN A 28 5.54 9.15 3.50
C GLN A 28 4.85 8.55 2.27
N SER A 29 5.62 7.83 1.45
CA SER A 29 5.03 6.96 0.42
C SER A 29 4.46 5.69 1.05
N PRO A 30 3.50 5.01 0.39
CA PRO A 30 2.89 3.80 0.92
C PRO A 30 3.93 2.69 1.19
N ALA A 31 4.93 2.55 0.32
CA ALA A 31 6.04 1.62 0.52
C ALA A 31 6.89 2.00 1.74
N ALA A 32 7.21 3.28 1.94
CA ALA A 32 7.96 3.74 3.08
C ALA A 32 7.21 3.51 4.41
N ALA A 33 5.91 3.83 4.44
CA ALA A 33 5.06 3.59 5.60
C ALA A 33 4.97 2.09 5.96
N ARG A 34 4.86 1.21 4.95
CA ARG A 34 4.88 -0.24 5.16
C ARG A 34 6.22 -0.70 5.74
N ARG A 35 7.34 -0.22 5.20
CA ARG A 35 8.67 -0.57 5.70
C ARG A 35 8.89 -0.10 7.13
N ALA A 36 8.44 1.10 7.48
CA ALA A 36 8.49 1.60 8.86
C ALA A 36 7.67 0.71 9.81
N LEU A 37 6.48 0.29 9.38
CA LEU A 37 5.64 -0.63 10.15
C LEU A 37 6.29 -2.02 10.30
N GLU A 38 6.87 -2.59 9.24
CA GLU A 38 7.62 -3.84 9.29
C GLU A 38 8.80 -3.77 10.26
N LEU A 39 9.57 -2.68 10.25
CA LEU A 39 10.67 -2.46 11.19
C LEU A 39 10.18 -2.32 12.63
N GLN A 40 9.09 -1.59 12.86
CA GLN A 40 8.48 -1.46 14.17
C GLN A 40 7.97 -2.82 14.68
N MET A 41 7.32 -3.61 13.83
CA MET A 41 6.85 -4.95 14.16
C MET A 41 8.00 -5.96 14.35
N SER A 42 9.07 -5.84 13.56
CA SER A 42 10.30 -6.61 13.70
C SER A 42 10.99 -6.31 15.04
N SER A 43 11.09 -5.02 15.38
CA SER A 43 11.55 -4.56 16.69
C SER A 43 10.60 -4.96 17.82
N ALA A 44 9.30 -5.10 17.54
CA ALA A 44 8.28 -5.54 18.47
C ALA A 44 8.03 -7.06 18.44
N HIS A 45 8.95 -7.89 17.93
CA HIS A 45 8.82 -9.36 17.89
C HIS A 45 8.67 -10.06 19.27
N GLY A 46 8.56 -9.32 20.38
CA GLY A 46 8.03 -9.85 21.64
C GLY A 46 6.50 -9.76 21.79
N ALA A 47 5.80 -8.97 20.97
CA ALA A 47 4.38 -8.65 21.10
C ALA A 47 3.68 -8.67 19.73
N LEU A 48 3.52 -9.85 19.13
CA LEU A 48 2.74 -10.01 17.90
C LEU A 48 1.25 -9.74 18.15
N ALA A 49 0.81 -8.50 17.91
CA ALA A 49 -0.59 -8.23 17.65
C ALA A 49 -0.90 -8.66 16.21
N LYS A 50 -1.88 -9.57 16.05
CA LYS A 50 -2.37 -10.03 14.75
C LYS A 50 -2.82 -8.82 13.93
N LEU A 51 -2.22 -8.62 12.76
CA LEU A 51 -2.73 -7.68 11.77
C LEU A 51 -4.07 -8.23 11.29
N GLU A 52 -5.17 -7.64 11.77
CA GLU A 52 -6.49 -7.92 11.21
C GLU A 52 -6.47 -7.53 9.72
N PRO A 53 -6.69 -8.47 8.79
CA PRO A 53 -6.80 -8.13 7.38
C PRO A 53 -7.96 -7.17 7.23
N MET A 54 -7.67 -5.98 6.70
CA MET A 54 -8.67 -4.94 6.46
C MET A 54 -9.76 -5.54 5.57
N LYS A 55 -10.96 -5.79 6.14
CA LYS A 55 -12.12 -6.33 5.42
C LYS A 55 -12.65 -5.25 4.50
N TYR A 56 -12.10 -5.13 3.30
CA TYR A 56 -12.81 -4.48 2.21
C TYR A 56 -14.07 -5.31 1.96
N LEU A 57 -15.22 -4.76 2.34
CA LEU A 57 -16.50 -5.31 1.94
C LEU A 57 -16.50 -5.37 0.41
N THR A 58 -16.61 -6.58 -0.14
CA THR A 58 -16.87 -6.84 -1.55
C THR A 58 -18.30 -6.37 -1.89
N ALA A 59 -18.57 -5.07 -1.73
CA ALA A 59 -19.81 -4.46 -2.15
C ALA A 59 -19.63 -4.06 -3.62
N GLY A 60 -20.00 -4.95 -4.54
CA GLY A 60 -20.17 -4.60 -5.95
C GLY A 60 -19.46 -5.48 -6.98
N LEU A 61 -19.15 -6.73 -6.67
CA LEU A 61 -18.83 -7.74 -7.69
C LEU A 61 -19.69 -8.98 -7.45
N SER A 62 -20.99 -8.84 -7.73
CA SER A 62 -21.84 -9.97 -8.09
C SER A 62 -22.17 -9.81 -9.57
N ASP A 63 -22.02 -10.90 -10.31
CA ASP A 63 -22.23 -11.04 -11.76
C ASP A 63 -23.62 -10.60 -12.24
#